data_AF-A0A7K2ZG10-F1
#
_entry.id   AF-A0A7K2ZG10-F1
#
_cell.length_a   1.000
_cell.length_b   1.000
_cell.length_c   1.000
_cell.angle_alpha   90.00
_cell.angle_beta   90.00
_cell.angle_gamma   90.00
#
_symmetry.space_group_name_H-M   'P 1'
#
loop_
_entity.id
_entity.type
_entity.pdbx_description
1 polymer ?
#
loop_
_entity_poly.entity_id
_entity_poly.type
_entity_poly.pdbx_seq_one_letter_code
_entity_poly.pdbx_strand_id
1 'polypeptide(L)'
;MAPHKAPDSSRRSDRSRRAIYDAALALVGESGYRRTTIEGIAARAGVGKQTIYRWWPSKAAVLMEAFLDLAARVAEEAAPQAGGAGGRAGGTDPQA
;
A
#
# COMPACT_ATOMS: atom_id res chain seq x y z
N MET A 1 18.42 13.41 -27.89
CA MET A 1 17.95 12.14 -27.31
C MET A 1 17.04 12.48 -26.14
N ALA A 2 15.73 12.27 -26.27
CA ALA A 2 14.81 12.47 -25.14
C ALA A 2 15.11 11.40 -24.07
N PRO A 3 15.08 11.75 -22.77
CA PRO A 3 15.26 10.75 -21.72
C PRO A 3 14.12 9.75 -21.82
N HIS A 4 14.47 8.50 -22.14
CA HIS A 4 13.53 7.38 -22.11
C HIS A 4 13.08 7.24 -20.65
N LYS A 5 11.85 7.67 -20.35
CA LYS A 5 11.23 7.55 -19.02
C LYS A 5 11.19 6.07 -18.67
N ALA A 6 12.21 5.56 -17.97
CA ALA A 6 12.45 4.13 -17.75
C ALA A 6 11.17 3.44 -17.22
N PRO A 7 10.40 2.74 -18.06
CA PRO A 7 9.08 2.28 -17.68
C PRO A 7 9.17 0.79 -17.38
N ASP A 8 9.54 0.44 -16.15
CA ASP A 8 9.17 -0.84 -15.50
C ASP A 8 9.80 -0.97 -14.11
N SER A 9 10.94 -0.31 -13.89
CA SER A 9 11.70 -0.41 -12.65
C SER A 9 10.93 0.13 -11.45
N SER A 10 10.19 1.24 -11.60
CA SER A 10 9.33 1.79 -10.55
C SER A 10 8.15 0.87 -10.25
N ARG A 11 7.42 0.41 -11.28
CA ARG A 11 6.30 -0.53 -11.12
C ARG A 11 6.73 -1.86 -10.49
N ARG A 12 7.88 -2.40 -10.91
CA ARG A 12 8.49 -3.60 -10.31
C ARG A 12 8.87 -3.34 -8.85
N SER A 13 9.43 -2.17 -8.55
CA SER A 13 9.75 -1.77 -7.17
C SER A 13 8.50 -1.65 -6.30
N ASP A 14 7.41 -1.12 -6.84
CA ASP A 14 6.13 -1.00 -6.12
C ASP A 14 5.50 -2.37 -5.88
N ARG A 15 5.56 -3.29 -6.86
CA ARG A 15 5.11 -4.67 -6.66
C ARG A 15 5.93 -5.37 -5.57
N SER A 16 7.26 -5.26 -5.61
CA SER A 16 8.13 -5.82 -4.57
C SER A 16 7.81 -5.25 -3.19
N ARG A 17 7.58 -3.94 -3.08
CA ARG A 17 7.20 -3.28 -1.82
C ARG A 17 5.89 -3.85 -1.25
N ARG A 18 4.85 -3.95 -2.08
CA ARG A 18 3.57 -4.54 -1.66
C ARG A 18 3.72 -5.99 -1.20
N ALA A 19 4.46 -6.81 -1.96
CA ALA A 19 4.72 -8.20 -1.56
C ALA A 19 5.45 -8.30 -0.21
N ILE A 20 6.38 -7.38 0.08
CA ILE A 20 7.07 -7.29 1.36
C ILE A 20 6.10 -6.91 2.49
N TYR A 21 5.22 -5.94 2.27
CA TYR A 21 4.22 -5.52 3.26
C TYR A 21 3.24 -6.66 3.58
N ASP A 22 2.67 -7.30 2.56
CA ASP A 22 1.72 -8.40 2.71
C ASP A 22 2.38 -9.57 3.47
N ALA A 23 3.62 -9.92 3.12
CA ALA A 23 4.40 -10.96 3.81
C ALA A 23 4.68 -10.61 5.28
N ALA A 24 5.03 -9.36 5.56
CA ALA A 24 5.33 -8.90 6.91
C ALA A 24 4.08 -8.95 7.81
N LEU A 25 2.95 -8.45 7.33
CA LEU A 25 1.67 -8.48 8.06
C LEU A 25 1.21 -9.92 8.31
N ALA A 26 1.30 -10.79 7.29
CA ALA A 26 0.93 -12.20 7.44
C ALA A 26 1.78 -12.90 8.51
N LEU A 27 3.11 -12.74 8.47
CA LEU A 27 4.00 -13.37 9.45
C LEU A 27 3.77 -12.87 10.87
N VAL A 28 3.48 -11.59 11.04
CA VAL A 28 3.13 -11.02 12.35
C VAL A 28 1.78 -11.54 12.83
N GLY A 29 0.78 -11.65 11.95
CA GLY A 29 -0.52 -12.23 12.29
C GLY A 29 -0.45 -13.70 12.71
N GLU A 30 0.38 -14.50 12.02
CA GLU A 30 0.53 -15.93 12.28
C GLU A 30 1.40 -16.24 13.51
N SER A 31 2.50 -15.51 13.68
CA SER A 31 3.57 -15.88 14.60
C SER A 31 3.93 -14.80 15.63
N GLY A 32 3.34 -13.62 15.51
CA GLY A 32 3.64 -12.46 16.35
C GLY A 32 4.96 -11.78 15.98
N TYR A 33 5.11 -10.55 16.47
CA TYR A 33 6.24 -9.68 16.14
C TYR A 33 7.61 -10.30 16.49
N ARG A 34 7.75 -10.95 17.65
CA ARG A 34 9.04 -11.50 18.10
C ARG A 34 9.59 -12.59 17.19
N ARG A 35 8.72 -13.47 16.66
CA ARG A 35 9.13 -14.58 15.79
C ARG A 35 9.29 -14.18 14.32
N THR A 36 8.76 -13.01 13.93
CA THR A 36 8.94 -12.48 12.57
C THR A 36 10.39 -12.00 12.39
N THR A 37 11.03 -12.37 11.28
CA THR A 37 12.40 -11.96 10.92
C THR A 37 12.43 -11.33 9.52
N ILE A 38 13.46 -10.53 9.23
CA ILE A 38 13.64 -9.95 7.88
C ILE A 38 13.84 -11.06 6.84
N GLU A 39 14.55 -12.14 7.21
CA GLU A 39 14.73 -13.33 6.40
C GLU A 39 13.40 -14.00 6.06
N GLY A 40 12.53 -14.18 7.07
CA GLY A 40 11.21 -14.77 6.87
C GLY A 40 10.35 -13.92 5.94
N ILE A 41 10.38 -12.59 6.12
CA ILE A 41 9.67 -11.65 5.25
C ILE A 41 10.20 -11.75 3.81
N ALA A 42 11.53 -11.73 3.63
CA ALA A 42 12.17 -11.80 2.32
C ALA A 42 11.81 -13.11 1.59
N ALA A 43 11.92 -14.24 2.29
CA ALA A 43 11.60 -15.56 1.76
C ALA A 43 10.14 -15.64 1.31
N ARG A 44 9.21 -15.15 2.13
CA ARG A 44 7.77 -15.17 1.83
C ARG A 44 7.39 -14.21 0.71
N ALA A 45 8.01 -13.04 0.65
CA ALA A 45 7.79 -12.06 -0.41
C ALA A 45 8.50 -12.41 -1.73
N GLY A 46 9.33 -13.46 -1.75
CA GLY A 46 10.10 -13.85 -2.93
C GLY A 46 11.15 -12.84 -3.35
N VAL A 47 11.73 -12.10 -2.39
CA VAL A 47 12.73 -11.06 -2.63
C VAL A 47 14.04 -11.36 -1.89
N GLY A 48 15.13 -10.74 -2.35
CA GLY A 48 16.40 -10.79 -1.63
C GLY A 48 16.39 -9.95 -0.36
N LYS A 49 17.10 -10.41 0.68
CA LYS A 49 17.24 -9.67 1.95
C LYS A 49 17.83 -8.26 1.75
N GLN A 50 18.79 -8.13 0.82
CA GLN A 50 19.38 -6.85 0.43
C GLN A 50 18.36 -5.88 -0.17
N THR A 51 17.34 -6.41 -0.88
CA THR A 51 16.24 -5.59 -1.39
C THR A 51 15.49 -4.93 -0.26
N ILE A 52 15.23 -5.64 0.85
CA ILE A 52 14.56 -5.06 2.02
C ILE A 52 15.46 -4.01 2.68
N TYR A 53 16.71 -4.34 2.99
CA TYR A 53 17.63 -3.40 3.67
C TYR A 53 17.93 -2.13 2.87
N ARG A 54 17.80 -2.17 1.54
CA ARG A 54 17.94 -0.98 0.68
C ARG A 54 16.89 0.10 1.00
N TRP A 55 15.70 -0.28 1.45
CA TRP A 55 14.62 0.67 1.72
C TRP A 55 14.35 0.82 3.21
N TRP A 56 14.51 -0.24 4.01
CA TRP A 56 14.17 -0.22 5.44
C TRP A 56 15.36 -0.61 6.31
N PRO A 57 15.70 0.23 7.31
CA PRO A 57 16.80 -0.07 8.23
C PRO A 57 16.45 -1.17 9.25
N SER A 58 15.17 -1.50 9.44
CA SER A 58 14.73 -2.45 10.46
C SER A 58 13.39 -3.13 10.15
N LYS A 59 13.11 -4.25 10.85
CA LYS A 59 11.80 -4.94 10.80
C LYS A 59 10.64 -4.04 11.24
N ALA A 60 10.87 -3.18 12.22
CA ALA A 60 9.86 -2.24 12.70
C ALA A 60 9.49 -1.22 11.61
N ALA A 61 10.48 -0.73 10.86
CA ALA A 61 10.24 0.19 9.74
C ALA A 61 9.39 -0.46 8.63
N VAL A 62 9.69 -1.72 8.28
CA VAL A 62 8.88 -2.48 7.30
C VAL A 62 7.43 -2.59 7.77
N LEU A 63 7.22 -2.97 9.03
CA LEU A 63 5.86 -3.16 9.56
C LEU A 63 5.09 -1.85 9.70
N MET A 64 5.75 -0.77 10.11
CA MET A 64 5.11 0.54 10.18
C MET A 64 4.57 0.96 8.81
N GLU A 65 5.39 0.88 7.77
CA GLU A 65 4.93 1.21 6.41
C GLU A 65 3.86 0.23 5.92
N ALA A 66 3.97 -1.06 6.22
CA ALA A 66 2.94 -2.04 5.87
C ALA A 66 1.59 -1.72 6.53
N PHE A 67 1.59 -1.28 7.80
CA PHE A 67 0.36 -0.85 8.48
C PHE A 67 -0.22 0.43 7.90
N LEU A 68 0.63 1.41 7.56
CA LEU A 68 0.18 2.65 6.92
C LEU A 68 -0.44 2.38 5.54
N ASP A 69 0.18 1.50 4.75
CA ASP A 69 -0.34 1.09 3.45
C ASP A 69 -1.66 0.31 3.60
N LEU A 70 -1.77 -0.59 4.58
CA LEU A 70 -3.03 -1.27 4.90
C LEU A 70 -4.12 -0.28 5.30
N ALA A 71 -3.82 0.66 6.20
CA ALA A 71 -4.77 1.67 6.65
C ALA A 71 -5.25 2.56 5.50
N ALA A 72 -4.36 2.94 4.58
CA ALA A 72 -4.71 3.69 3.39
C ALA A 72 -5.68 2.91 2.49
N ARG A 73 -5.41 1.62 2.22
CA ARG A 73 -6.29 0.76 1.41
C ARG A 73 -7.69 0.62 2.04
N VAL A 74 -7.74 0.38 3.35
CA VAL A 74 -9.01 0.29 4.09
C VAL A 74 -9.78 1.61 4.02
N ALA A 75 -9.09 2.75 4.12
CA ALA A 75 -9.72 4.07 3.99
C ALA A 75 -10.25 4.32 2.56
N GLU A 76 -9.52 3.89 1.53
CA GLU A 76 -9.97 3.97 0.14
C GLU A 76 -11.21 3.10 -0.13
N GLU A 77 -11.26 1.88 0.41
CA GLU A 77 -12.41 0.98 0.30
C GLU A 77 -13.63 1.50 1.08
N ALA A 78 -13.40 2.13 2.23
CA ALA A 78 -14.44 2.70 3.07
C ALA A 78 -14.96 4.06 2.56
N ALA A 79 -14.25 4.70 1.62
CA ALA A 79 -14.74 5.90 0.98
C ALA A 79 -16.04 5.55 0.23
N PRO A 80 -17.19 6.11 0.62
CA PRO A 80 -18.43 5.84 -0.10
C PRO A 80 -18.23 6.23 -1.56
N GLN A 81 -18.70 5.39 -2.46
CA GLN A 81 -18.82 5.70 -3.88
C GLN A 81 -19.65 6.98 -4.00
N ALA A 82 -19.01 8.14 -3.97
CA ALA A 82 -19.62 9.45 -4.17
C ALA A 82 -19.90 9.59 -5.67
N GLY A 83 -20.82 8.75 -6.16
CA GLY A 83 -21.26 8.69 -7.53
C GLY A 83 -22.77 8.60 -7.55
N GLY A 84 -23.42 9.74 -7.83
CA GLY A 84 -24.79 9.74 -8.32
C GLY A 84 -25.80 10.62 -7.60
N ALA A 85 -25.49 11.89 -7.27
CA ALA A 85 -26.53 12.92 -7.22
C ALA A 85 -26.59 13.62 -8.58
N GLY A 86 -27.00 12.86 -9.60
CA GLY A 86 -27.51 13.40 -10.85
C GLY A 86 -28.76 14.22 -10.55
N GLY A 87 -28.78 15.44 -11.10
CA GLY A 87 -29.67 16.50 -10.66
C GLY A 87 -31.16 16.18 -10.66
N ARG A 88 -31.85 16.84 -9.75
CA ARG A 88 -33.15 17.48 -10.00
C ARG A 88 -33.58 18.30 -8.79
N ALA A 89 -34.41 19.30 -9.10
CA ALA A 89 -35.16 20.18 -8.21
C ALA A 89 -34.34 21.35 -7.63
N GLY A 90 -34.71 22.61 -7.84
CA GLY A 90 -35.87 23.14 -8.54
C GLY A 90 -35.74 24.65 -8.51
N GLY A 91 -36.09 25.31 -9.61
CA GLY A 91 -36.23 26.76 -9.64
C GLY A 91 -37.29 27.15 -8.62
N THR A 92 -36.89 27.88 -7.60
CA THR A 92 -37.81 28.68 -6.80
C THR A 92 -37.63 30.12 -7.26
N ASP A 93 -38.52 30.51 -8.15
CA ASP A 93 -38.85 31.90 -8.45
C ASP A 93 -39.66 32.47 -7.26
N PRO A 94 -39.29 33.62 -6.68
CA PRO A 94 -40.18 34.35 -5.80
C PRO A 94 -40.50 35.72 -6.42
N GLN A 95 -41.62 35.78 -7.14
CA GLN A 95 -42.37 37.03 -7.32
C GLN A 95 -43.65 36.93 -6.48
N ALA A 96 -43.70 37.66 -5.37
CA ALA A 96 -44.91 38.14 -4.70
C ALA A 96 -44.52 39.29 -3.77
#